data_AF-A0A061I5A7-F1
#
_entry.id   AF-A0A061I5A7-F1
#
_cell.length_a   1.000
_cell.length_b   1.000
_cell.length_c   1.000
_cell.angle_alpha   90.00
_cell.angle_beta   90.00
_cell.angle_gamma   90.00
#
_symmetry.space_group_name_H-M   'P 1'
#
loop_
_entity.id
_entity.type
_entity.pdbx_description
1 polymer ?
#
loop_
_entity_poly.entity_id
_entity_poly.type
_entity_poly.pdbx_seq_one_letter_code
_entity_poly.pdbx_strand_id
1 'polypeptide(L)'
;MMAEDDFREVLQRRLGELERQLLRKVAELEDEKSLLHNETSAHRQKTESTLNALLQRVTELERGNSAFKSPDAFKVSLPLRTNYLYGKIKKTLPELYAFTICLWLRSSASPGIGTPFSYAVPGQANEIVLIEWGNNPIELLINDKVAQLPLFVSDGKWHHICITWTTRDGMWEAFQDGEKLGTGENLAPWHPIKPGGVLILGQEQDTVGGRFDATQAFVGELSQFNIWDRVLRAQEIINIANCSTNMPGNIIPWVDNNVDVFGGASKWPVETCEERLLDL
;
A
#
# COMPACT_ATOMS: atom_id res chain seq x y z
N MET A 1 -73.50 -21.98 -55.32
CA MET A 1 -73.18 -22.93 -54.24
C MET A 1 -71.71 -23.38 -54.23
N MET A 2 -70.94 -23.30 -55.33
CA MET A 2 -69.53 -23.74 -55.37
C MET A 2 -68.47 -22.74 -54.84
N ALA A 3 -68.82 -21.48 -54.57
CA ALA A 3 -67.85 -20.45 -54.15
C ALA A 3 -67.68 -20.35 -52.61
N GLU A 4 -68.65 -20.83 -51.84
CA GLU A 4 -68.61 -20.80 -50.36
C GLU A 4 -67.74 -21.92 -49.78
N ASP A 5 -67.76 -23.11 -50.39
CA ASP A 5 -66.95 -24.24 -49.92
C ASP A 5 -65.45 -24.01 -50.13
N ASP A 6 -65.05 -23.40 -51.26
CA ASP A 6 -63.65 -23.08 -51.58
C ASP A 6 -63.07 -22.02 -50.62
N PHE A 7 -63.87 -21.01 -50.26
CA PHE A 7 -63.47 -20.00 -49.28
C PHE A 7 -63.33 -20.59 -47.86
N ARG A 8 -64.21 -21.53 -47.49
CA ARG A 8 -64.17 -22.23 -46.20
C ARG A 8 -62.93 -23.11 -46.08
N GLU A 9 -62.54 -23.77 -47.16
CA GLU A 9 -61.35 -24.62 -47.23
C GLU A 9 -60.05 -23.80 -47.12
N VAL A 10 -59.98 -22.65 -47.79
CA VAL A 10 -58.86 -21.70 -47.66
C VAL A 10 -58.74 -21.15 -46.23
N LEU A 11 -59.87 -20.83 -45.59
CA LEU A 11 -59.90 -20.35 -44.20
C LEU A 11 -59.42 -21.42 -43.23
N GLN A 12 -59.89 -22.66 -43.37
CA GLN A 12 -59.45 -23.80 -42.53
C GLN A 12 -57.95 -24.07 -42.70
N ARG A 13 -57.43 -23.99 -43.93
CA ARG A 13 -56.00 -24.16 -44.19
C ARG A 13 -55.16 -23.06 -43.54
N ARG A 14 -55.57 -21.79 -43.65
CA ARG A 14 -54.89 -20.66 -42.98
C ARG A 14 -54.95 -20.76 -41.46
N LEU A 15 -56.10 -21.18 -40.90
CA LEU A 15 -56.26 -21.37 -39.45
C LEU A 15 -55.30 -22.46 -38.95
N GLY A 16 -55.23 -23.60 -39.64
CA GLY A 16 -54.30 -24.67 -39.28
C GLY A 16 -52.82 -24.31 -39.45
N GLU A 17 -52.49 -23.40 -40.36
CA GLU A 17 -51.13 -22.87 -40.51
C GLU A 17 -50.75 -21.92 -39.39
N LEU A 18 -51.67 -21.03 -38.98
CA LEU A 18 -51.51 -20.16 -37.81
C LEU A 18 -51.40 -20.95 -36.51
N GLU A 19 -52.20 -22.00 -36.34
CA GLU A 19 -52.15 -22.87 -35.17
C GLU A 19 -50.78 -23.58 -35.06
N ARG A 20 -50.26 -24.11 -36.18
CA ARG A 20 -48.92 -24.71 -36.22
C ARG A 20 -47.82 -23.68 -35.91
N GLN A 21 -47.91 -22.46 -36.43
CA GLN A 21 -46.96 -21.40 -36.12
C GLN A 21 -47.01 -21.00 -34.64
N LEU A 22 -48.21 -20.91 -34.05
CA LEU A 22 -48.39 -20.57 -32.65
C LEU A 22 -47.80 -21.66 -31.74
N LEU A 23 -48.11 -22.94 -32.01
CA LEU A 23 -47.58 -24.07 -31.24
C LEU A 23 -46.05 -24.11 -31.29
N ARG A 24 -45.45 -23.86 -32.46
CA ARG A 24 -44.00 -23.77 -32.60
C ARG A 24 -43.40 -22.63 -31.76
N LYS A 25 -44.04 -21.45 -31.79
CA LYS A 25 -43.59 -20.29 -31.01
C LYS A 25 -43.70 -20.51 -29.50
N VAL A 26 -44.76 -21.20 -29.05
CA VAL A 26 -44.95 -21.58 -27.64
C VAL A 26 -43.84 -22.54 -27.20
N ALA A 27 -43.53 -23.56 -28.00
CA ALA A 27 -42.43 -24.48 -27.70
C ALA A 27 -41.07 -23.77 -27.62
N GLU A 28 -40.77 -22.87 -28.56
CA GLU A 28 -39.54 -22.06 -28.55
C GLU A 28 -39.44 -21.18 -27.27
N LEU A 29 -40.56 -20.57 -26.85
CA LEU A 29 -40.61 -19.75 -25.63
C LEU A 29 -40.50 -20.57 -24.34
N GLU A 30 -41.02 -21.80 -24.32
CA GLU A 30 -40.88 -22.72 -23.19
C GLU A 30 -39.42 -23.15 -23.01
N ASP A 31 -38.73 -23.45 -24.12
CA ASP A 31 -37.30 -23.77 -24.13
C ASP A 31 -36.46 -22.58 -23.64
N GLU A 32 -36.70 -21.37 -24.16
CA GLU A 32 -35.98 -20.15 -23.76
C GLU A 32 -36.20 -19.81 -22.27
N LYS A 33 -37.43 -19.98 -21.78
CA LYS A 33 -37.75 -19.82 -20.36
C LYS A 33 -36.99 -20.82 -19.49
N SER A 34 -36.86 -22.08 -19.94
CA SER A 34 -36.11 -23.10 -19.20
C SER A 34 -34.62 -22.75 -19.10
N LEU A 35 -34.04 -22.23 -20.18
CA LEU A 35 -32.63 -21.81 -20.24
C LEU A 35 -32.38 -20.63 -19.31
N LEU A 36 -33.22 -19.59 -19.38
CA LEU A 36 -33.12 -18.42 -18.50
C LEU A 36 -33.25 -18.80 -17.02
N HIS A 37 -34.14 -19.74 -16.69
CA HIS A 37 -34.30 -20.22 -15.32
C HIS A 37 -33.04 -20.95 -14.81
N ASN A 38 -32.41 -21.77 -15.65
CA ASN A 38 -31.16 -22.45 -15.33
C ASN A 38 -30.00 -21.47 -15.15
N GLU A 39 -29.85 -20.49 -16.05
CA GLU A 39 -28.82 -19.45 -15.91
C GLU A 39 -28.99 -18.63 -14.64
N THR A 40 -30.23 -18.24 -14.32
CA THR A 40 -30.54 -17.49 -13.09
C THR A 40 -30.18 -18.29 -11.85
N SER A 41 -30.48 -19.59 -11.86
CA SER A 41 -30.15 -20.51 -10.76
C SER A 41 -28.64 -20.69 -10.59
N ALA A 42 -27.91 -20.85 -11.70
CA ALA A 42 -26.45 -20.96 -11.70
C ALA A 42 -25.79 -19.67 -11.21
N HIS A 43 -26.31 -18.50 -11.62
CA HIS A 43 -25.80 -17.21 -11.17
C HIS A 43 -26.02 -17.02 -9.67
N ARG A 44 -27.21 -17.36 -9.17
CA ARG A 44 -27.52 -17.32 -7.73
C ARG A 44 -26.58 -18.20 -6.91
N GLN A 45 -26.34 -19.44 -7.35
CA GLN A 45 -25.43 -20.37 -6.67
C GLN A 45 -23.98 -19.85 -6.65
N LYS A 46 -23.54 -19.20 -7.75
CA LYS A 46 -22.22 -18.56 -7.81
C LYS A 46 -22.12 -17.37 -6.84
N THR A 47 -23.16 -16.56 -6.73
CA THR A 47 -23.21 -15.45 -5.78
C THR A 47 -23.22 -15.94 -4.34
N GLU A 48 -24.02 -16.96 -4.01
CA GLU A 48 -24.07 -17.56 -2.67
C GLU A 48 -22.73 -18.20 -2.28
N SER A 49 -22.06 -18.91 -3.19
CA SER A 49 -20.73 -19.47 -2.93
C SER A 49 -19.66 -18.39 -2.72
N THR A 50 -19.71 -17.31 -3.51
CA THR A 50 -18.81 -16.16 -3.33
C THR A 50 -19.05 -15.47 -1.98
N LEU A 51 -20.33 -15.28 -1.61
CA LEU A 51 -20.71 -14.68 -0.34
C LEU A 51 -20.25 -15.54 0.85
N ASN A 52 -20.43 -16.85 0.78
CA ASN A 52 -19.96 -17.79 1.81
C ASN A 52 -18.45 -17.77 1.94
N ALA A 53 -17.71 -17.73 0.82
CA ALA A 53 -16.26 -17.60 0.85
C ALA A 53 -15.79 -16.28 1.49
N LEU A 54 -16.49 -15.17 1.21
CA LEU A 54 -16.22 -13.88 1.83
C LEU A 54 -16.52 -13.88 3.33
N LEU A 55 -17.67 -14.44 3.74
CA LEU A 55 -18.06 -14.58 5.15
C LEU A 55 -17.04 -15.41 5.92
N GLN A 56 -16.60 -16.54 5.36
CA GLN A 56 -15.57 -17.37 5.98
C GLN A 56 -14.26 -16.59 6.15
N ARG A 57 -13.86 -15.80 5.16
CA ARG A 57 -12.67 -14.95 5.23
C ARG A 57 -12.79 -13.85 6.28
N VAL A 58 -13.97 -13.25 6.44
CA VAL A 58 -14.26 -12.27 7.50
C VAL A 58 -14.19 -12.94 8.86
N THR A 59 -14.80 -14.12 9.05
CA THR A 59 -14.73 -14.86 10.31
C THR A 59 -13.31 -15.33 10.63
N GLU A 60 -12.50 -15.69 9.63
CA GLU A 60 -11.07 -15.99 9.80
C GLU A 60 -10.27 -14.75 10.22
N LEU A 61 -10.61 -13.57 9.68
CA LEU A 61 -10.01 -12.30 10.11
C LEU A 61 -10.45 -11.92 11.53
N GLU A 62 -11.69 -12.16 11.91
CA GLU A 62 -12.23 -11.90 13.26
C GLU A 62 -11.69 -12.89 14.32
N ARG A 63 -11.48 -14.15 13.94
CA ARG A 63 -10.87 -15.19 14.80
C ARG A 63 -9.36 -15.16 14.78
N GLY A 64 -8.76 -14.43 13.83
CA GLY A 64 -7.35 -14.14 13.80
C GLY A 64 -6.99 -13.42 15.09
N ASN A 65 -6.37 -14.17 16.00
CA ASN A 65 -5.85 -13.72 17.28
C ASN A 65 -4.65 -12.79 17.06
N SER A 66 -4.81 -11.75 16.25
CA SER A 66 -3.81 -10.73 16.05
C SER A 66 -3.84 -9.85 17.29
N ALA A 67 -2.69 -9.69 17.94
CA ALA A 67 -2.51 -8.72 19.02
C ALA A 67 -2.74 -7.26 18.55
N PHE A 68 -3.17 -7.05 17.31
CA PHE A 68 -3.32 -5.79 16.61
C PHE A 68 -4.80 -5.56 16.32
N LYS A 69 -5.43 -4.66 17.09
CA LYS A 69 -6.85 -4.28 16.89
C LYS A 69 -7.09 -3.59 15.53
N SER A 70 -6.04 -3.07 14.90
CA SER A 70 -6.02 -2.50 13.56
C SER A 70 -4.76 -2.99 12.84
N PRO A 71 -4.81 -3.34 11.55
CA PRO A 71 -3.66 -3.90 10.82
C PRO A 71 -2.45 -2.95 10.70
N ASP A 72 -2.65 -1.66 10.98
CA ASP A 72 -1.63 -0.61 11.01
C ASP A 72 -1.14 -0.26 12.43
N ALA A 73 -1.77 -0.79 13.48
CA ALA A 73 -1.47 -0.50 14.89
C ALA A 73 -0.30 -1.33 15.44
N PHE A 74 0.82 -1.33 14.71
CA PHE A 74 2.06 -1.98 15.16
C PHE A 74 3.29 -1.12 14.88
N LYS A 75 4.33 -1.38 15.67
CA LYS A 75 5.68 -0.86 15.48
C LYS A 75 6.66 -2.00 15.26
N VAL A 76 7.71 -1.73 14.49
CA VAL A 76 8.91 -2.57 14.40
C VAL A 76 9.94 -2.02 15.37
N SER A 77 10.52 -2.90 16.18
CA SER A 77 11.56 -2.57 17.17
C SER A 77 12.90 -3.18 16.75
N LEU A 78 13.91 -2.31 16.71
CA LEU A 78 15.30 -2.59 16.33
C LEU A 78 16.21 -2.09 17.47
N PRO A 79 16.38 -2.88 18.55
CA PRO A 79 16.96 -2.37 19.80
C PRO A 79 18.49 -2.19 19.79
N LEU A 80 19.19 -2.74 18.80
CA LEU A 80 20.65 -2.81 18.80
C LEU A 80 21.23 -2.61 17.39
N ARG A 81 22.39 -1.96 17.32
CA ARG A 81 23.18 -1.87 16.09
C ARG A 81 23.72 -3.25 15.73
N THR A 82 23.19 -3.81 14.66
CA THR A 82 23.63 -5.09 14.08
C THR A 82 23.52 -4.99 12.58
N ASN A 83 24.17 -5.89 11.85
CA ASN A 83 24.02 -6.02 10.40
C ASN A 83 23.00 -7.10 10.01
N TYR A 84 22.11 -7.50 10.92
CA TYR A 84 21.15 -8.60 10.67
C TYR A 84 19.74 -8.37 11.21
N LEU A 85 19.50 -7.39 12.11
CA LEU A 85 18.15 -6.98 12.51
C LEU A 85 17.57 -6.01 11.47
N TYR A 86 16.49 -6.40 10.79
CA TYR A 86 15.83 -5.50 9.83
C TYR A 86 14.37 -5.87 9.62
N GLY A 87 13.60 -4.90 9.13
CA GLY A 87 12.30 -5.14 8.51
C GLY A 87 12.41 -5.16 6.99
N LYS A 88 11.55 -5.92 6.31
CA LYS A 88 11.44 -5.92 4.86
C LYS A 88 10.00 -5.66 4.46
N ILE A 89 9.80 -4.70 3.56
CA ILE A 89 8.49 -4.48 2.93
C ILE A 89 8.34 -5.50 1.79
N LYS A 90 7.20 -6.23 1.77
CA LYS A 90 6.93 -7.24 0.74
C LYS A 90 6.66 -6.62 -0.62
N LYS A 91 5.90 -5.53 -0.65
CA LYS A 91 5.66 -4.74 -1.86
C LYS A 91 6.94 -4.03 -2.29
N THR A 92 7.16 -3.99 -3.61
CA THR A 92 8.22 -3.19 -4.23
C THR A 92 7.64 -1.89 -4.81
N LEU A 93 8.51 -0.99 -5.24
CA LEU A 93 8.11 0.29 -5.84
C LEU A 93 7.93 0.14 -7.36
N PRO A 94 6.93 0.82 -7.96
CA PRO A 94 6.90 1.06 -9.39
C PRO A 94 7.91 2.17 -9.75
N GLU A 95 7.94 2.57 -11.03
CA GLU A 95 8.69 3.76 -11.42
C GLU A 95 8.01 5.00 -10.84
N LEU A 96 8.75 5.87 -10.14
CA LEU A 96 8.20 7.06 -9.50
C LEU A 96 8.87 8.34 -10.01
N TYR A 97 8.05 9.28 -10.46
CA TYR A 97 8.50 10.63 -10.88
C TYR A 97 8.41 11.65 -9.73
N ALA A 98 7.68 11.29 -8.68
CA ALA A 98 7.58 11.99 -7.42
C ALA A 98 7.20 10.99 -6.34
N PHE A 99 7.52 11.30 -5.09
CA PHE A 99 7.01 10.54 -3.97
C PHE A 99 6.77 11.41 -2.75
N THR A 100 5.98 10.87 -1.83
CA THR A 100 6.01 11.25 -0.41
C THR A 100 6.27 9.99 0.40
N ILE A 101 7.20 10.05 1.34
CA ILE A 101 7.45 8.99 2.32
C ILE A 101 7.16 9.57 3.70
N CYS A 102 6.24 8.96 4.44
CA CYS A 102 5.97 9.33 5.82
C CYS A 102 6.17 8.14 6.74
N LEU A 103 6.67 8.39 7.95
CA LEU A 103 6.80 7.40 9.00
C LEU A 103 6.77 8.07 10.38
N TRP A 104 6.38 7.30 11.38
CA TRP A 104 6.68 7.61 12.77
C TRP A 104 7.94 6.86 13.19
N LEU A 105 8.83 7.55 13.89
CA LEU A 105 10.02 6.92 14.46
C LEU A 105 10.35 7.47 15.83
N ARG A 106 11.01 6.65 16.65
CA ARG A 106 11.51 7.01 17.98
C ARG A 106 12.89 6.43 18.18
N SER A 107 13.85 7.27 18.58
CA SER A 107 15.21 6.84 18.86
C SER A 107 15.88 7.76 19.88
N SER A 108 16.75 7.18 20.70
CA SER A 108 17.68 7.89 21.58
C SER A 108 19.13 7.53 21.25
N ALA A 109 19.36 6.96 20.06
CA ALA A 109 20.68 6.51 19.65
C ALA A 109 21.58 7.69 19.30
N SER A 110 22.85 7.55 19.64
CA SER A 110 23.91 8.54 19.44
C SER A 110 25.15 7.84 18.87
N PRO A 111 26.00 8.50 18.06
CA PRO A 111 25.94 9.91 17.64
C PRO A 111 24.88 10.24 16.57
N GLY A 112 24.30 9.25 15.89
CA GLY A 112 23.15 9.42 14.99
C GLY A 112 22.25 8.18 15.01
N ILE A 113 21.01 8.28 14.57
CA ILE A 113 20.04 7.19 14.72
C ILE A 113 20.31 5.97 13.82
N GLY A 114 21.12 6.09 12.78
CA GLY A 114 21.36 5.07 11.74
C GLY A 114 20.41 5.23 10.55
N THR A 115 20.01 4.12 9.92
CA THR A 115 19.26 4.13 8.64
C THR A 115 17.82 3.65 8.80
N PRO A 116 16.85 4.54 9.09
CA PRO A 116 15.44 4.16 9.21
C PRO A 116 14.92 3.30 8.05
N PHE A 117 15.28 3.64 6.82
CA PHE A 117 14.94 2.85 5.64
C PHE A 117 15.92 3.04 4.49
N SER A 118 16.00 2.03 3.63
CA SER A 118 16.72 2.08 2.35
C SER A 118 15.96 1.31 1.27
N TYR A 119 16.08 1.76 0.03
CA TYR A 119 15.57 1.11 -1.16
C TYR A 119 16.71 0.96 -2.17
N ALA A 120 16.92 -0.27 -2.63
CA ALA A 120 18.00 -0.63 -3.54
C ALA A 120 17.45 -1.35 -4.77
N VAL A 121 18.02 -1.05 -5.94
CA VAL A 121 17.73 -1.70 -7.22
C VAL A 121 19.01 -2.29 -7.83
N PRO A 122 18.92 -3.25 -8.77
CA PRO A 122 20.11 -3.77 -9.43
C PRO A 122 20.96 -2.64 -10.05
N GLY A 123 22.21 -2.53 -9.61
CA GLY A 123 23.16 -1.52 -10.08
C GLY A 123 23.07 -0.15 -9.41
N GLN A 124 22.14 0.06 -8.46
CA GLN A 124 22.09 1.27 -7.62
C GLN A 124 21.56 0.90 -6.23
N ALA A 125 22.47 0.81 -5.26
CA ALA A 125 22.17 0.40 -3.89
C ALA A 125 21.50 1.55 -3.09
N ASN A 126 21.86 2.78 -3.42
CA ASN A 126 21.38 4.02 -2.81
C ASN A 126 20.30 4.67 -3.67
N GLU A 127 19.30 3.89 -4.12
CA GLU A 127 18.22 4.41 -4.96
C GLU A 127 17.33 5.37 -4.16
N ILE A 128 16.97 5.01 -2.92
CA ILE A 128 16.45 5.95 -1.90
C ILE A 128 16.99 5.53 -0.53
N VAL A 129 17.61 6.43 0.24
CA VAL A 129 18.06 6.14 1.61
C VAL A 129 17.76 7.33 2.52
N LEU A 130 17.27 7.06 3.73
CA LEU A 130 17.27 8.03 4.83
C LEU A 130 18.23 7.54 5.90
N ILE A 131 19.22 8.35 6.24
CA ILE A 131 20.28 7.96 7.17
C ILE A 131 20.75 9.14 8.03
N GLU A 132 21.04 8.87 9.31
CA GLU A 132 21.79 9.77 10.19
C GLU A 132 22.99 8.99 10.74
N TRP A 133 24.18 9.26 10.20
CA TRP A 133 25.39 8.49 10.49
C TRP A 133 26.52 9.37 11.04
N GLY A 134 27.11 8.93 12.15
CA GLY A 134 28.15 9.70 12.83
C GLY A 134 27.57 10.98 13.44
N ASN A 135 28.27 12.11 13.26
CA ASN A 135 27.82 13.44 13.70
C ASN A 135 27.23 14.26 12.55
N ASN A 136 26.86 13.60 11.44
CA ASN A 136 26.26 14.27 10.29
C ASN A 136 24.76 14.50 10.56
N PRO A 137 24.17 15.56 9.97
CA PRO A 137 22.71 15.71 9.94
C PRO A 137 22.02 14.50 9.29
N ILE A 138 20.70 14.42 9.43
CA ILE A 138 19.91 13.45 8.66
C ILE A 138 20.07 13.75 7.17
N GLU A 139 20.37 12.73 6.38
CA GLU A 139 20.59 12.81 4.95
C GLU A 139 19.56 11.98 4.19
N LEU A 140 19.00 12.57 3.14
CA LEU A 140 18.23 11.88 2.11
C LEU A 140 19.15 11.63 0.91
N LEU A 141 19.30 10.36 0.55
CA LEU A 141 19.99 9.96 -0.66
C LEU A 141 18.97 9.55 -1.72
N ILE A 142 19.17 10.02 -2.94
CA ILE A 142 18.47 9.56 -4.13
C ILE A 142 19.51 9.39 -5.24
N ASN A 143 19.66 8.16 -5.75
CA ASN A 143 20.65 7.82 -6.77
C ASN A 143 22.06 8.36 -6.42
N ASP A 144 22.54 8.04 -5.21
CA ASP A 144 23.81 8.52 -4.61
C ASP A 144 23.95 10.05 -4.44
N LYS A 145 22.92 10.84 -4.76
CA LYS A 145 22.92 12.29 -4.49
C LYS A 145 22.37 12.54 -3.11
N VAL A 146 23.00 13.47 -2.38
CA VAL A 146 22.72 13.73 -0.97
C VAL A 146 22.02 15.08 -0.81
N ALA A 147 20.99 15.12 0.03
CA ALA A 147 20.45 16.34 0.61
C ALA A 147 20.43 16.22 2.13
N GLN A 148 20.90 17.27 2.83
CA GLN A 148 20.82 17.34 4.28
C GLN A 148 19.46 17.89 4.70
N LEU A 149 18.79 17.17 5.59
CA LEU A 149 17.48 17.51 6.09
C LEU A 149 17.60 18.14 7.49
N PRO A 150 16.96 19.29 7.75
CA PRO A 150 16.98 19.94 9.06
C PRO A 150 15.98 19.28 10.02
N LEU A 151 16.15 17.98 10.25
CA LEU A 151 15.30 17.16 11.12
C LEU A 151 16.07 16.79 12.40
N PHE A 152 15.35 16.62 13.51
CA PHE A 152 15.92 16.23 14.79
C PHE A 152 15.02 15.21 15.49
N VAL A 153 15.52 13.98 15.65
CA VAL A 153 14.69 12.81 16.04
C VAL A 153 15.37 11.88 17.06
N SER A 154 16.48 12.30 17.65
CA SER A 154 17.33 11.50 18.54
C SER A 154 17.10 11.79 20.04
N ASP A 155 15.97 12.41 20.39
CA ASP A 155 15.63 12.82 21.76
C ASP A 155 14.86 11.74 22.57
N GLY A 156 14.63 10.57 21.98
CA GLY A 156 13.89 9.48 22.60
C GLY A 156 12.36 9.61 22.51
N LYS A 157 11.82 10.60 21.81
CA LYS A 157 10.39 10.78 21.59
C LYS A 157 9.94 10.27 20.23
N TRP A 158 8.63 10.10 20.08
CA TRP A 158 8.02 9.79 18.79
C TRP A 158 7.95 11.05 17.94
N HIS A 159 8.51 11.00 16.73
CA HIS A 159 8.35 12.05 15.73
C HIS A 159 7.70 11.49 14.47
N HIS A 160 6.83 12.30 13.88
CA HIS A 160 6.27 12.04 12.56
C HIS A 160 7.11 12.76 11.50
N ILE A 161 7.77 12.00 10.63
CA ILE A 161 8.59 12.55 9.56
C ILE A 161 7.90 12.30 8.23
N CYS A 162 7.79 13.34 7.40
CA CYS A 162 7.42 13.21 5.99
C CYS A 162 8.45 13.89 5.09
N ILE A 163 8.82 13.21 4.01
CA ILE A 163 9.73 13.71 2.99
C ILE A 163 9.00 13.65 1.65
N THR A 164 8.92 14.80 0.96
CA THR A 164 8.44 14.85 -0.41
C THR A 164 9.62 15.05 -1.37
N TRP A 165 9.55 14.46 -2.55
CA TRP A 165 10.54 14.66 -3.60
C TRP A 165 9.92 14.54 -4.99
N THR A 166 10.46 15.27 -5.98
CA THR A 166 10.08 15.12 -7.39
C THR A 166 11.28 15.23 -8.32
N THR A 167 11.22 14.47 -9.43
CA THR A 167 12.16 14.54 -10.56
C THR A 167 12.31 15.94 -11.14
N ARG A 168 11.26 16.78 -11.08
CA ARG A 168 11.32 18.16 -11.58
C ARG A 168 12.22 18.98 -10.67
N ASP A 169 13.38 19.36 -11.21
CA ASP A 169 14.45 20.10 -10.54
C ASP A 169 15.01 19.42 -9.27
N GLY A 170 14.63 18.16 -8.99
CA GLY A 170 15.06 17.47 -7.79
C GLY A 170 14.55 18.15 -6.51
N MET A 171 13.37 18.77 -6.57
CA MET A 171 12.79 19.50 -5.44
C MET A 171 12.43 18.52 -4.32
N TRP A 172 12.79 18.87 -3.09
CA TRP A 172 12.39 18.13 -1.90
C TRP A 172 11.89 19.07 -0.80
N GLU A 173 11.03 18.53 0.06
CA GLU A 173 10.58 19.17 1.30
C GLU A 173 10.64 18.16 2.45
N ALA A 174 11.07 18.61 3.61
CA ALA A 174 11.15 17.80 4.83
C ALA A 174 10.23 18.39 5.90
N PHE A 175 9.41 17.51 6.49
CA PHE A 175 8.44 17.84 7.51
C PHE A 175 8.70 17.00 8.76
N GLN A 176 8.54 17.63 9.92
CA GLN A 176 8.59 16.99 11.22
C GLN A 176 7.37 17.43 12.02
N ASP A 177 6.65 16.46 12.58
CA ASP A 177 5.46 16.68 13.42
C ASP A 177 4.39 17.55 12.75
N GLY A 178 4.31 17.45 11.41
CA GLY A 178 3.38 18.20 10.57
C GLY A 178 3.91 19.55 10.07
N GLU A 179 5.01 20.05 10.64
CA GLU A 179 5.61 21.33 10.25
C GLU A 179 6.67 21.15 9.17
N LYS A 180 6.71 22.04 8.18
CA LYS A 180 7.77 22.06 7.16
C LYS A 180 9.03 22.68 7.75
N LEU A 181 10.08 21.90 7.92
CA LEU A 181 11.36 22.38 8.47
C LEU A 181 12.40 22.68 7.39
N GLY A 182 12.29 22.08 6.20
CA GLY A 182 13.29 22.25 5.16
C GLY A 182 12.73 22.08 3.75
N THR A 183 13.43 22.67 2.79
CA THR A 183 13.23 22.43 1.37
C THR A 183 14.54 22.66 0.63
N GLY A 184 14.68 22.04 -0.53
CA GLY A 184 15.79 22.27 -1.43
C GLY A 184 15.50 21.74 -2.82
N GLU A 185 16.50 21.83 -3.68
CA GLU A 185 16.45 21.44 -5.09
C GLU A 185 17.75 20.75 -5.49
N ASN A 186 17.86 20.34 -6.75
CA ASN A 186 19.01 19.66 -7.34
C ASN A 186 19.35 18.28 -6.71
N LEU A 187 18.41 17.67 -5.99
CA LEU A 187 18.54 16.29 -5.52
C LEU A 187 18.11 15.32 -6.63
N ALA A 188 19.07 14.72 -7.32
CA ALA A 188 18.84 13.77 -8.42
C ALA A 188 17.78 14.23 -9.46
N PRO A 189 17.90 15.46 -10.01
CA PRO A 189 16.93 15.97 -10.97
C PRO A 189 16.86 15.06 -12.20
N TRP A 190 15.65 14.90 -12.76
CA TRP A 190 15.37 14.11 -13.95
C TRP A 190 15.67 12.61 -13.85
N HIS A 191 15.87 12.08 -12.64
CA HIS A 191 16.08 10.65 -12.39
C HIS A 191 14.79 10.01 -11.84
N PRO A 192 13.95 9.33 -12.65
CA PRO A 192 12.84 8.57 -12.09
C PRO A 192 13.37 7.47 -11.15
N ILE A 193 12.71 7.29 -10.01
CA ILE A 193 13.03 6.18 -9.10
C ILE A 193 12.77 4.88 -9.83
N LYS A 194 13.77 4.00 -9.88
CA LYS A 194 13.69 2.74 -10.61
C LYS A 194 12.75 1.74 -9.91
N PRO A 195 11.94 0.98 -10.66
CA PRO A 195 11.03 -0.01 -10.11
C PRO A 195 11.74 -1.29 -9.66
N GLY A 196 11.01 -2.14 -8.92
CA GLY A 196 11.34 -3.56 -8.75
C GLY A 196 12.49 -3.87 -7.78
N GLY A 197 12.92 -2.89 -6.99
CA GLY A 197 13.95 -3.04 -5.97
C GLY A 197 13.47 -3.67 -4.67
N VAL A 198 14.33 -3.61 -3.66
CA VAL A 198 14.07 -4.13 -2.31
C VAL A 198 14.08 -2.98 -1.31
N LEU A 199 12.99 -2.89 -0.53
CA LEU A 199 12.79 -1.89 0.50
C LEU A 199 13.01 -2.51 1.88
N ILE A 200 14.02 -2.01 2.59
CA ILE A 200 14.47 -2.46 3.90
C ILE A 200 14.22 -1.36 4.93
N LEU A 201 13.80 -1.78 6.12
CA LEU A 201 13.66 -0.94 7.30
C LEU A 201 14.81 -1.25 8.25
N GLY A 202 15.53 -0.21 8.65
CA GLY A 202 16.54 -0.27 9.70
C GLY A 202 17.98 -0.56 9.27
N GLN A 203 18.23 -0.73 7.97
CA GLN A 203 19.57 -1.01 7.43
C GLN A 203 19.82 -0.23 6.15
N GLU A 204 21.08 0.17 5.97
CA GLU A 204 21.65 0.66 4.70
C GLU A 204 22.00 -0.55 3.81
N GLN A 205 21.82 -0.45 2.50
CA GLN A 205 21.99 -1.54 1.53
C GLN A 205 23.21 -1.29 0.63
N ASP A 206 24.32 -2.01 0.85
CA ASP A 206 25.44 -2.06 -0.11
C ASP A 206 25.16 -2.94 -1.35
N THR A 207 24.18 -3.85 -1.21
CA THR A 207 23.64 -4.67 -2.30
C THR A 207 22.14 -4.81 -2.14
N VAL A 208 21.44 -5.11 -3.23
CA VAL A 208 19.99 -5.34 -3.19
C VAL A 208 19.63 -6.40 -2.14
N GLY A 209 19.00 -5.96 -1.05
CA GLY A 209 18.56 -6.78 0.07
C GLY A 209 19.64 -7.30 1.02
N GLY A 210 20.87 -6.76 1.02
CA GLY A 210 21.92 -7.27 1.90
C GLY A 210 23.21 -6.46 1.94
N ARG A 211 24.26 -7.08 2.50
CA ARG A 211 25.57 -6.46 2.84
C ARG A 211 25.42 -5.25 3.77
N PHE A 212 24.62 -5.42 4.80
CA PHE A 212 24.39 -4.38 5.78
C PHE A 212 25.65 -4.11 6.62
N ASP A 213 25.88 -2.84 6.99
CA ASP A 213 26.87 -2.44 7.99
C ASP A 213 26.18 -2.10 9.32
N ALA A 214 26.62 -2.76 10.39
CA ALA A 214 26.12 -2.51 11.75
C ALA A 214 26.37 -1.06 12.21
N THR A 215 27.39 -0.37 11.69
CA THR A 215 27.65 1.04 12.07
C THR A 215 26.60 2.01 11.52
N GLN A 216 25.90 1.64 10.46
CA GLN A 216 24.86 2.42 9.79
C GLN A 216 23.44 1.95 10.17
N ALA A 217 23.32 0.82 10.89
CA ALA A 217 22.05 0.26 11.31
C ALA A 217 21.25 1.21 12.19
N PHE A 218 19.94 1.31 11.94
CA PHE A 218 19.02 2.05 12.78
C PHE A 218 18.88 1.40 14.15
N VAL A 219 18.81 2.23 15.19
CA VAL A 219 18.42 1.80 16.53
C VAL A 219 17.22 2.61 16.97
N GLY A 220 16.13 1.92 17.28
CA GLY A 220 14.90 2.56 17.71
C GLY A 220 13.66 1.78 17.31
N GLU A 221 12.57 2.52 17.18
CA GLU A 221 11.27 1.99 16.82
C GLU A 221 10.70 2.77 15.64
N LEU A 222 9.96 2.08 14.77
CA LEU A 222 9.34 2.66 13.60
C LEU A 222 7.92 2.13 13.40
N SER A 223 7.02 2.98 12.91
CA SER A 223 5.61 2.65 12.69
C SER A 223 5.03 3.51 11.57
N GLN A 224 3.90 3.10 11.00
CA GLN A 224 3.16 3.85 9.98
C GLN A 224 4.04 4.31 8.80
N PHE A 225 4.97 3.46 8.36
CA PHE A 225 5.77 3.72 7.16
C PHE A 225 4.88 3.61 5.92
N ASN A 226 4.64 4.74 5.26
CA ASN A 226 3.76 4.87 4.10
C ASN A 226 4.45 5.59 2.94
N ILE A 227 4.16 5.17 1.71
CA ILE A 227 4.67 5.80 0.48
C ILE A 227 3.53 6.12 -0.49
N TRP A 228 3.57 7.33 -1.04
CA TRP A 228 2.73 7.79 -2.15
C TRP A 228 3.57 8.14 -3.38
N ASP A 229 2.97 8.02 -4.57
CA ASP A 229 3.57 8.35 -5.88
C ASP A 229 3.41 9.82 -6.29
N ARG A 230 3.14 10.69 -5.31
CA ARG A 230 2.90 12.12 -5.52
C ARG A 230 3.43 12.92 -4.34
N VAL A 231 3.63 14.22 -4.57
CA VAL A 231 3.85 15.20 -3.51
C VAL A 231 2.53 15.43 -2.78
N LEU A 232 2.48 15.09 -1.48
CA LEU A 232 1.36 15.44 -0.61
C LEU A 232 1.38 16.95 -0.31
N ARG A 233 0.21 17.54 -0.14
CA ARG A 233 0.08 18.93 0.31
C ARG A 233 0.41 19.02 1.80
N ALA A 234 0.94 20.16 2.24
CA ALA A 234 1.23 20.42 3.65
C ALA A 234 0.02 20.11 4.57
N GLN A 235 -1.21 20.46 4.16
CA GLN A 235 -2.40 20.13 4.94
C GLN A 235 -2.66 18.61 5.07
N GLU A 236 -2.38 17.83 4.02
CA GLU A 236 -2.50 16.37 4.09
C GLU A 236 -1.48 15.82 5.11
N ILE A 237 -0.25 16.33 5.08
CA ILE A 237 0.82 15.94 6.02
C ILE A 237 0.46 16.31 7.46
N ILE A 238 -0.05 17.52 7.69
CA ILE A 238 -0.53 17.96 9.02
C ILE A 238 -1.64 17.04 9.52
N ASN A 239 -2.61 16.69 8.66
CA ASN A 239 -3.73 15.83 9.03
C ASN A 239 -3.29 14.39 9.38
N ILE A 240 -2.19 13.91 8.78
CA ILE A 240 -1.58 12.62 9.12
C ILE A 240 -0.83 12.74 10.45
N ALA A 241 -0.02 13.80 10.61
CA ALA A 241 0.81 14.03 11.80
C ALA A 241 -0.04 14.19 13.08
N ASN A 242 -1.15 14.91 12.99
CA ASN A 242 -2.06 15.14 14.12
C ASN A 242 -3.17 14.08 14.23
N CYS A 243 -3.07 12.99 13.45
CA CYS A 243 -4.00 11.86 13.50
C CYS A 243 -5.44 12.19 13.11
N SER A 244 -5.70 13.36 12.49
CA SER A 244 -7.04 13.76 12.06
C SER A 244 -7.56 12.94 10.87
N THR A 245 -6.67 12.26 10.13
CA THR A 245 -7.06 11.43 8.98
C THR A 245 -6.15 10.22 8.87
N ASN A 246 -6.74 9.01 8.85
CA ASN A 246 -6.01 7.83 8.42
C ASN A 246 -5.94 7.82 6.89
N MET A 247 -4.75 8.10 6.36
CA MET A 247 -4.48 8.09 4.92
C MET A 247 -3.37 7.08 4.65
N PRO A 248 -3.70 5.85 4.21
CA PRO A 248 -2.68 4.87 3.82
C PRO A 248 -1.96 5.29 2.53
N GLY A 249 -0.68 4.92 2.43
CA GLY A 249 0.11 5.08 1.20
C GLY A 249 -0.48 4.28 0.03
N ASN A 250 -0.65 4.91 -1.14
CA ASN A 250 -1.17 4.20 -2.32
C ASN A 250 -0.13 3.27 -2.96
N ILE A 251 1.16 3.49 -2.72
CA ILE A 251 2.25 2.60 -3.16
C ILE A 251 2.57 1.59 -2.08
N ILE A 252 3.00 2.07 -0.90
CA ILE A 252 3.26 1.26 0.28
C ILE A 252 2.34 1.71 1.40
N PRO A 253 1.30 0.93 1.75
CA PRO A 253 0.55 1.14 2.98
C PRO A 253 1.22 0.40 4.15
N TRP A 254 1.16 0.97 5.35
CA TRP A 254 1.57 0.30 6.59
C TRP A 254 0.50 -0.69 7.06
N VAL A 255 0.68 -1.97 6.71
CA VAL A 255 -0.20 -3.06 7.15
C VAL A 255 0.64 -4.28 7.54
N ASP A 256 0.25 -4.98 8.61
CA ASP A 256 1.05 -6.04 9.22
C ASP A 256 1.54 -7.10 8.21
N ASN A 257 0.64 -7.56 7.32
CA ASN A 257 0.95 -8.56 6.31
C ASN A 257 1.95 -8.10 5.25
N ASN A 258 2.22 -6.80 5.11
CA ASN A 258 3.16 -6.22 4.16
C ASN A 258 4.58 -6.07 4.74
N VAL A 259 4.77 -6.34 6.04
CA VAL A 259 6.05 -6.15 6.72
C VAL A 259 6.52 -7.50 7.27
N ASP A 260 7.72 -7.93 6.89
CA ASP A 260 8.40 -9.06 7.55
C ASP A 260 9.55 -8.52 8.42
N VAL A 261 9.88 -9.22 9.51
CA VAL A 261 11.00 -8.87 10.40
C VAL A 261 11.99 -10.02 10.50
N PHE A 262 13.28 -9.70 10.55
CA PHE A 262 14.37 -10.67 10.48
C PHE A 262 15.43 -10.43 11.56
N GLY A 263 16.25 -11.45 11.83
CA GLY A 263 17.41 -11.36 12.72
C GLY A 263 17.09 -11.11 14.18
N GLY A 264 15.83 -11.31 14.61
CA GLY A 264 15.38 -10.99 15.97
C GLY A 264 14.77 -9.60 16.11
N ALA A 265 14.61 -8.84 15.02
CA ALA A 265 13.72 -7.69 15.02
C ALA A 265 12.29 -8.15 15.36
N SER A 266 11.55 -7.32 16.09
CA SER A 266 10.25 -7.68 16.65
C SER A 266 9.17 -6.70 16.25
N LYS A 267 7.93 -7.20 16.10
CA LYS A 267 6.74 -6.38 15.97
C LYS A 267 6.03 -6.32 17.31
N TRP A 268 5.68 -5.11 17.74
CA TRP A 268 4.90 -4.90 18.96
C TRP A 268 3.65 -4.11 18.63
N PRO A 269 2.53 -4.37 19.33
CA PRO A 269 1.39 -3.47 19.30
C PRO A 269 1.88 -2.08 19.71
N VAL A 270 1.42 -1.08 18.99
CA VAL A 270 1.66 0.29 19.36
C VAL A 270 0.31 0.97 19.47
N GLU A 271 0.22 1.77 20.50
CA GLU A 271 -0.89 2.65 20.76
C GLU A 271 -1.15 3.60 19.58
N THR A 272 -2.36 4.11 19.56
CA THR A 272 -2.89 4.89 18.45
C THR A 272 -2.10 6.18 18.28
N CYS A 273 -2.20 6.78 17.10
CA CYS A 273 -1.47 8.00 16.77
C CYS A 273 -1.73 9.12 17.81
N GLU A 274 -2.95 9.22 18.36
CA GLU A 274 -3.35 10.22 19.37
C GLU A 274 -2.53 10.11 20.67
N GLU A 275 -2.17 8.90 21.09
CA GLU A 275 -1.40 8.66 22.33
C GLU A 275 0.07 9.06 22.15
N ARG A 276 0.61 9.01 20.91
CA ARG A 276 1.98 9.48 20.62
C ARG A 276 2.11 11.00 20.72
N LEU A 277 1.02 11.72 20.49
CA LEU A 277 1.00 13.18 20.66
C LEU A 277 1.14 13.61 22.13
N LEU A 278 0.89 12.70 23.09
CA LEU A 278 1.05 12.98 24.52
C LEU A 278 2.52 12.95 24.98
N ASP A 279 3.39 12.33 24.20
CA ASP A 279 4.84 12.23 24.45
C ASP A 279 5.66 13.34 23.76
N LEU A 280 5.02 14.16 22.90
CA LEU A 280 5.63 15.30 22.18
C LEU A 280 5.89 16.50 23.11
#